data_AF-E9CQ84-F1
#
_entry.id   AF-E9CQ84-F1
#
_cell.length_a   1.000
_cell.length_b   1.000
_cell.length_c   1.000
_cell.angle_alpha   90.00
_cell.angle_beta   90.00
_cell.angle_gamma   90.00
#
_symmetry.space_group_name_H-M   'P 1'
#
loop_
_entity.id
_entity.type
_entity.pdbx_description
1 polymer ?
#
loop_
_entity_poly.entity_id
_entity_poly.type
_entity_poly.pdbx_seq_one_letter_code
_entity_poly.pdbx_strand_id
1 'polypeptide(L)' 'EQLVSSADYQREQWLIKAGMTIGPLQDAVDLDIATEEEHARLTEWKHFRVAVYRIDPTLAPDIDWPEPPRGFE' A
#
# COMPACT_ATOMS: atom_id res chain seq x y z
N GLU A 1 -22.22 -9.84 -5.33
CA GLU A 1 -21.66 -9.90 -3.96
C GLU A 1 -20.26 -10.52 -3.90
N GLN A 2 -20.02 -11.70 -4.48
CA GLN A 2 -18.73 -12.39 -4.38
C GLN A 2 -17.51 -11.57 -4.89
N LEU A 3 -17.67 -10.82 -5.98
CA LEU A 3 -16.60 -9.97 -6.54
C LEU A 3 -16.25 -8.77 -5.63
N VAL A 4 -17.26 -8.15 -5.01
CA VAL A 4 -17.10 -7.01 -4.10
C VAL A 4 -16.39 -7.47 -2.82
N SER A 5 -16.79 -8.61 -2.26
CA SER A 5 -16.11 -9.20 -1.09
C SER A 5 -14.67 -9.58 -1.38
N SER A 6 -14.37 -10.14 -2.55
CA SER A 6 -12.99 -10.43 -2.96
C SER A 6 -12.16 -9.16 -3.14
N ALA A 7 -12.75 -8.11 -3.74
CA ALA A 7 -12.09 -6.82 -3.89
C ALA A 7 -11.81 -6.15 -2.54
N ASP A 8 -12.77 -6.17 -1.62
CA ASP A 8 -12.60 -5.61 -0.28
C ASP A 8 -11.50 -6.35 0.51
N TYR A 9 -11.50 -7.68 0.44
CA TYR A 9 -10.43 -8.50 1.01
C TYR A 9 -9.06 -8.15 0.42
N GLN A 10 -8.96 -8.05 -0.90
CA GLN A 10 -7.71 -7.66 -1.57
C GLN A 10 -7.24 -6.26 -1.15
N ARG A 11 -8.17 -5.31 -1.05
CA ARG A 11 -7.90 -3.95 -0.56
C ARG A 11 -7.30 -4.00 0.83
N GLU A 12 -7.94 -4.71 1.75
CA GLU A 12 -7.51 -4.82 3.14
C GLU A 12 -6.13 -5.47 3.24
N GLN A 13 -5.89 -6.57 2.51
CA GLN A 13 -4.58 -7.21 2.46
C GLN A 13 -3.48 -6.26 1.99
N TRP A 14 -3.75 -5.44 0.97
CA TRP A 14 -2.78 -4.45 0.48
C TRP A 14 -2.53 -3.31 1.47
N LEU A 15 -3.56 -2.86 2.19
CA LEU A 15 -3.42 -1.85 3.24
C LEU A 15 -2.58 -2.37 4.41
N ILE A 16 -2.83 -3.60 4.86
CA ILE A 16 -2.06 -4.25 5.93
C ILE A 16 -0.60 -4.37 5.51
N LYS A 17 -0.34 -4.92 4.32
CA LYS A 17 1.00 -5.08 3.77
C LYS A 17 1.74 -3.76 3.64
N ALA A 18 1.11 -2.75 3.06
CA ALA A 18 1.68 -1.41 2.97
C ALA A 18 1.97 -0.84 4.36
N GLY A 19 1.10 -1.06 5.34
CA GLY A 19 1.34 -0.66 6.74
C GLY A 19 2.58 -1.35 7.35
N MET A 20 2.74 -2.64 7.10
CA MET A 20 3.90 -3.43 7.60
C MET A 20 5.22 -2.97 6.99
N THR A 21 5.24 -2.50 5.74
CA THR A 21 6.44 -1.94 5.11
C THR A 21 6.66 -0.47 5.49
N ILE A 22 5.59 0.33 5.60
CA ILE A 22 5.67 1.74 5.99
C ILE A 22 6.20 1.88 7.41
N GLY A 23 5.81 1.01 8.35
CA GLY A 23 6.27 1.04 9.75
C GLY A 23 7.79 1.21 9.89
N PRO A 24 8.60 0.21 9.48
CA PRO A 24 10.06 0.28 9.62
C PRO A 24 10.69 1.40 8.80
N LEU A 25 10.18 1.70 7.60
CA LEU A 25 10.66 2.82 6.79
C LEU A 25 10.40 4.17 7.46
N GLN A 26 9.23 4.31 8.09
CA GLN A 26 8.86 5.51 8.84
C GLN A 26 9.69 5.63 10.11
N ASP A 27 9.90 4.53 10.84
CA ASP A 27 10.78 4.49 12.01
C ASP A 27 12.21 4.92 11.63
N ALA A 28 12.76 4.45 10.51
CA ALA A 28 14.07 4.87 10.03
C ALA A 28 14.12 6.38 9.72
N VAL A 29 13.04 6.94 9.16
CA VAL A 29 12.92 8.38 8.88
C VAL A 29 12.78 9.19 10.16
N ASP A 30 11.97 8.74 11.11
CA ASP A 30 11.80 9.38 12.43
C ASP A 30 13.08 9.35 13.26
N LEU A 31 13.93 8.34 13.05
CA LEU A 31 15.25 8.20 13.66
C LEU A 31 16.37 8.92 12.88
N ASP A 32 16.08 9.56 11.75
CA ASP A 32 17.04 10.22 10.86
C ASP A 32 18.18 9.30 10.38
N ILE A 33 17.90 7.99 10.31
CA ILE A 33 18.83 6.96 9.82
C ILE A 33 18.41 6.39 8.46
N ALA A 34 17.26 6.84 7.92
CA ALA A 34 16.78 6.40 6.64
C ALA A 34 17.72 6.83 5.50
N THR A 35 18.01 5.89 4.62
CA THR A 35 18.69 6.14 3.36
C THR A 35 17.77 6.84 2.37
N GLU A 36 18.34 7.49 1.35
CA GLU A 36 17.56 8.12 0.27
C GLU A 36 16.62 7.11 -0.42
N GLU A 37 17.04 5.85 -0.53
CA GLU A 37 16.22 4.76 -1.04
C GLU A 37 15.02 4.45 -0.13
N GLU A 38 15.22 4.45 1.19
CA GLU A 38 14.13 4.24 2.16
C GLU A 38 13.14 5.40 2.15
N HIS A 39 13.60 6.64 1.99
CA HIS A 39 12.73 7.80 1.80
C HIS A 39 11.89 7.71 0.53
N ALA A 40 12.51 7.31 -0.59
CA ALA A 40 11.81 7.08 -1.85
C ALA A 40 10.75 5.98 -1.69
N ARG A 41 11.15 4.82 -1.13
CA ARG A 41 10.25 3.69 -0.85
C ARG A 41 9.11 4.09 0.07
N LEU A 42 9.36 4.83 1.15
CA LEU A 42 8.34 5.28 2.09
C LEU A 42 7.29 6.13 1.38
N THR A 43 7.74 7.00 0.47
CA THR A 43 6.86 7.85 -0.32
C THR A 43 6.01 7.01 -1.27
N GLU A 44 6.63 6.09 -2.02
CA GLU A 44 5.92 5.18 -2.93
C GLU A 44 4.88 4.32 -2.19
N TRP A 45 5.24 3.76 -1.04
CA TRP A 45 4.33 2.97 -0.22
C TRP A 45 3.16 3.81 0.33
N LYS A 46 3.41 5.05 0.76
CA LYS A 46 2.34 5.95 1.20
C LYS A 46 1.39 6.28 0.04
N HIS A 47 1.92 6.54 -1.15
CA HIS A 47 1.12 6.76 -2.35
C HIS A 47 0.26 5.54 -2.69
N PHE A 48 0.87 4.35 -2.70
CA PHE A 48 0.17 3.08 -2.91
C PHE A 48 -0.94 2.87 -1.87
N ARG A 49 -0.63 3.00 -0.56
CA ARG A 49 -1.62 2.83 0.51
C ARG A 49 -2.82 3.76 0.33
N VAL A 50 -2.58 5.02 -0.01
CA VAL A 50 -3.66 6.00 -0.23
C VAL A 50 -4.45 5.67 -1.49
N ALA A 51 -3.80 5.27 -2.58
CA ALA A 51 -4.48 4.83 -3.80
C ALA A 51 -5.39 3.64 -3.52
N VAL A 52 -4.88 2.61 -2.83
CA VAL A 52 -5.65 1.43 -2.42
C VAL A 52 -6.80 1.80 -1.49
N TYR A 53 -6.58 2.68 -0.52
CA TYR A 53 -7.63 3.12 0.41
C TYR A 53 -8.79 3.84 -0.30
N ARG A 54 -8.48 4.56 -1.39
CA ARG A 54 -9.48 5.26 -2.22
C ARG A 54 -10.25 4.34 -3.16
N ILE A 55 -9.82 3.08 -3.33
CA ILE A 55 -10.53 2.12 -4.16
C ILE A 55 -11.83 1.74 -3.48
N ASP A 56 -12.91 1.90 -4.23
CA ASP A 56 -14.23 1.48 -3.83
C ASP A 56 -14.47 0.04 -4.33
N PRO A 57 -14.55 -0.97 -3.45
CA PRO A 57 -14.71 -2.37 -3.83
C PRO A 57 -16.06 -2.64 -4.51
N THR A 58 -17.03 -1.72 -4.44
CA THR A 58 -18.31 -1.83 -5.14
C THR A 58 -18.19 -1.69 -6.65
N LEU A 59 -17.08 -1.13 -7.14
CA LEU A 59 -16.77 -1.00 -8.58
C LEU A 59 -16.27 -2.32 -9.21
N ALA A 60 -16.12 -3.38 -8.41
CA ALA A 60 -15.66 -4.68 -8.92
C ALA A 60 -16.60 -5.23 -10.02
N PRO A 61 -16.05 -5.79 -11.12
CA PRO A 61 -14.64 -6.12 -11.35
C PRO A 61 -13.80 -5.01 -12.01
N ASP A 62 -14.39 -3.86 -12.33
CA ASP A 62 -13.75 -2.74 -13.04
C ASP A 62 -12.96 -1.84 -12.07
N ILE A 63 -11.99 -2.45 -11.38
CA ILE A 63 -11.14 -1.76 -10.41
C ILE A 63 -9.72 -1.69 -10.99
N ASP A 64 -9.25 -0.46 -11.19
CA ASP A 64 -7.86 -0.20 -11.51
C ASP A 64 -7.03 -0.25 -10.22
N TRP A 65 -6.41 -1.39 -10.00
CA TRP A 65 -5.59 -1.63 -8.84
C TRP A 65 -4.19 -1.05 -9.04
N PRO A 66 -3.67 -0.20 -8.13
CA PRO A 66 -2.33 0.32 -8.24
C PRO A 66 -1.31 -0.83 -8.15
N GLU A 67 -0.17 -0.67 -8.82
CA GLU A 67 0.93 -1.63 -8.72
C GLU A 67 1.69 -1.41 -7.39
N PRO A 68 1.99 -2.49 -6.64
CA PRO A 68 2.82 -2.37 -5.46
C PRO A 68 4.25 -1.97 -5.86
N PRO A 69 4.90 -1.06 -5.10
CA PRO A 69 6.26 -0.65 -5.40
C PRO A 69 7.25 -1.82 -5.26
N ARG A 70 8.33 -1.79 -6.04
CA ARG A 70 9.40 -2.82 -6.01
C ARG A 70 10.10 -2.81 -4.65
N GLY A 71 10.37 -4.00 -4.11
CA GLY A 71 10.89 -4.20 -2.75
C GLY A 71 9.94 -4.98 -1.83
N PHE A 72 8.84 -5.49 -2.39
CA PHE A 72 7.97 -6.48 -1.76
C PHE A 72 8.58 -7.89 -1.94
N GLU A 73 9.67 -8.18 -1.24
CA GLU A 73 10.25 -9.54 -1.14
C GLU A 73 9.92 -10.18 0.21
#